data_AF-A0A1L7RMU1-F1
#
_entry.id   AF-A0A1L7RMU1-F1
#
_cell.length_a   1.000
_cell.length_b   1.000
_cell.length_c   1.000
_cell.angle_alpha   90.00
_cell.angle_beta   90.00
_cell.angle_gamma   90.00
#
_symmetry.space_group_name_H-M   'P 1'
#
loop_
_entity.id
_entity.type
_entity.pdbx_description
1 polymer ?
#
loop_
_entity_poly.entity_id
_entity_poly.type
_entity_poly.pdbx_seq_one_letter_code
_entity_poly.pdbx_strand_id
1 'polypeptide(L)'
;MRLRSLPSRMTALVAVSALTAAAACSSPTVTEADSSAAASPSRATYGTQAPLVGNANFEAVGLTATTFSFKAESGTVRADELGITYIDPRTDDSADLTVRRTLWDGTEAWSTAVAVPDGAADMQVQLSLDPAIGVISVWFSGPDAPSEDGAIILRNTDAMSGQVTWLDVETGRAVSEDLMVTASDLAGVSVRTNEDFVGAIVMEDDSTTSGVLHVDADLTLAGSAWGDLISAEGDFQLSGVSQWNSVPLFTLTDKNDGSNNIVQFGSAELLTADSDTIRFVPGPTHLGLKHDEDLWLVDETGAVVEVDTSACELGNNHQYPTISDTALFAGLARVTLGDMSVECLSDIAPTPDAEIVGEFSDGALLLTSTLSSAQTRGTWLVPADRSEAVELDSLGPVEVHSDHIVNAVDGSEATIVDVYDYRDLTLPQE
;
A
#
# COMPACT_ATOMS: atom_id res chain seq x y z
N MET A 1 -31.08 43.83 -5.61
CA MET A 1 -32.26 43.85 -6.51
C MET A 1 -31.86 44.42 -7.87
N ARG A 2 -31.50 43.56 -8.82
CA ARG A 2 -31.69 43.71 -10.28
C ARG A 2 -31.09 42.47 -10.95
N LEU A 3 -31.99 41.58 -11.37
CA LEU A 3 -31.73 40.42 -12.21
C LEU A 3 -31.29 40.85 -13.62
N ARG A 4 -30.48 40.00 -14.27
CA ARG A 4 -30.43 39.74 -15.72
C ARG A 4 -29.51 38.51 -15.92
N SER A 5 -30.09 37.32 -15.99
CA SER A 5 -30.51 36.60 -17.22
C SER A 5 -29.36 35.99 -18.02
N LEU A 6 -29.25 34.67 -17.92
CA LEU A 6 -28.49 33.73 -18.76
C LEU A 6 -28.82 33.88 -20.26
N PRO A 7 -27.99 33.28 -21.12
CA PRO A 7 -28.56 32.26 -22.00
C PRO A 7 -27.77 30.95 -22.02
N SER A 8 -28.56 29.89 -21.95
CA SER A 8 -28.34 28.50 -22.32
C SER A 8 -27.82 28.28 -23.75
N ARG A 9 -26.88 27.35 -23.93
CA ARG A 9 -26.66 26.46 -25.10
C ARG A 9 -25.71 25.35 -24.62
N MET A 10 -25.72 24.10 -25.06
CA MET A 10 -26.62 23.24 -25.82
C MET A 10 -26.03 21.84 -25.65
N THR A 11 -26.84 20.87 -25.25
CA THR A 11 -26.51 19.44 -25.15
C THR A 11 -26.19 18.86 -26.53
N ALA A 12 -25.15 18.04 -26.65
CA ALA A 12 -24.97 17.12 -27.77
C ALA A 12 -24.61 15.74 -27.22
N LEU A 13 -25.65 14.93 -26.98
CA LEU A 13 -25.56 13.48 -26.83
C LEU A 13 -25.25 12.89 -28.21
N VAL A 14 -24.16 12.13 -28.35
CA VAL A 14 -23.95 11.26 -29.50
C VAL A 14 -24.27 9.83 -29.07
N ALA A 15 -25.45 9.38 -29.46
CA ALA A 15 -25.84 7.97 -29.46
C ALA A 15 -25.40 7.35 -30.78
N VAL A 16 -24.70 6.21 -30.74
CA VAL A 16 -24.54 5.34 -31.91
C VAL A 16 -25.08 3.96 -31.57
N SER A 17 -25.94 3.52 -32.47
CA SER A 17 -26.84 2.38 -32.40
C SER A 17 -26.16 1.04 -32.62
N ALA A 18 -26.81 0.01 -32.08
CA ALA A 18 -26.53 -1.41 -32.18
C ALA A 18 -26.32 -1.97 -33.60
N LEU A 19 -25.48 -3.02 -33.69
CA LEU A 19 -25.64 -4.08 -34.68
C LEU A 19 -26.13 -5.34 -33.97
N THR A 20 -27.35 -5.76 -34.32
CA THR A 20 -27.84 -7.12 -34.15
C THR A 20 -27.66 -7.86 -35.48
N ALA A 21 -27.11 -9.06 -35.43
CA ALA A 21 -27.23 -10.04 -36.51
C ALA A 21 -27.51 -11.40 -35.89
N ALA A 22 -28.78 -11.79 -35.98
CA ALA A 22 -29.28 -13.14 -35.73
C ALA A 22 -29.49 -13.84 -37.08
N ALA A 23 -28.97 -15.05 -37.22
CA ALA A 23 -29.41 -16.11 -38.13
C ALA A 23 -28.52 -17.34 -37.86
N ALA A 24 -28.92 -18.59 -37.97
CA ALA A 24 -30.20 -19.30 -37.91
C ALA A 24 -29.81 -20.80 -37.83
N CYS A 25 -30.72 -21.62 -37.31
CA CYS A 25 -30.61 -23.05 -37.08
C CYS A 25 -30.01 -23.89 -38.23
N SER A 26 -29.22 -24.92 -37.86
CA SER A 26 -29.21 -26.22 -38.55
C SER A 26 -28.70 -27.29 -37.59
N SER A 27 -29.61 -28.11 -37.07
CA SER A 27 -29.30 -29.35 -36.37
C SER A 27 -28.98 -30.46 -37.36
N PRO A 28 -27.99 -31.33 -37.06
CA PRO A 28 -28.03 -32.70 -37.51
C PRO A 28 -28.09 -33.67 -36.32
N THR A 29 -29.14 -34.49 -36.35
CA THR A 29 -29.16 -35.94 -36.07
C THR A 29 -28.19 -36.53 -35.04
N VAL A 30 -28.82 -37.03 -33.96
CA VAL A 30 -28.33 -38.03 -33.01
C VAL A 30 -27.60 -39.17 -33.73
N THR A 31 -26.35 -39.42 -33.31
CA THR A 31 -25.66 -40.69 -33.51
C THR A 31 -25.11 -41.12 -32.15
N GLU A 32 -25.62 -42.21 -31.60
CA GLU A 32 -25.05 -42.89 -30.44
C GLU A 32 -23.68 -43.48 -30.81
N ALA A 33 -22.63 -43.15 -30.06
CA ALA A 33 -21.45 -44.01 -29.90
C ALA A 33 -20.62 -43.58 -28.67
N ASP A 34 -20.45 -44.56 -27.79
CA ASP A 34 -19.42 -44.76 -26.79
C ASP A 34 -19.20 -43.72 -25.67
N SER A 35 -19.46 -44.19 -24.45
CA SER A 35 -18.87 -43.69 -23.21
C SER A 35 -17.35 -43.65 -23.31
N SER A 36 -16.80 -42.55 -23.82
CA SER A 36 -15.51 -42.06 -23.37
C SER A 36 -15.76 -41.30 -22.07
N ALA A 37 -15.12 -41.71 -20.98
CA ALA A 37 -14.99 -40.86 -19.80
C ALA A 37 -14.56 -39.48 -20.29
N ALA A 38 -15.40 -38.47 -20.08
CA ALA A 38 -15.02 -37.10 -20.35
C ALA A 38 -13.78 -36.86 -19.49
N ALA A 39 -12.63 -36.65 -20.14
CA ALA A 39 -11.52 -36.02 -19.46
C ALA A 39 -12.09 -34.72 -18.89
N SER A 40 -12.05 -34.57 -17.56
CA SER A 40 -12.29 -33.29 -16.93
C SER A 40 -11.51 -32.25 -17.73
N PRO A 41 -12.11 -31.10 -18.10
CA PRO A 41 -11.33 -30.06 -18.78
C PRO A 41 -10.12 -29.78 -17.89
N SER A 42 -8.91 -29.95 -18.43
CA SER A 42 -7.68 -29.57 -17.73
C SER A 42 -7.83 -28.10 -17.38
N ARG A 43 -8.09 -27.82 -16.11
CA ARG A 43 -8.26 -26.45 -15.63
C ARG A 43 -6.89 -25.80 -15.79
N ALA A 44 -6.83 -24.70 -16.53
CA ALA A 44 -5.58 -24.01 -16.73
C ALA A 44 -5.10 -23.50 -15.35
N THR A 45 -3.89 -23.88 -14.95
CA THR A 45 -3.13 -23.15 -13.93
C THR A 45 -2.98 -21.71 -14.42
N TYR A 46 -3.24 -20.73 -13.56
CA TYR A 46 -3.10 -19.33 -13.93
C TYR A 46 -1.62 -18.90 -13.85
N GLY A 47 -0.89 -19.41 -12.85
CA GLY A 47 0.55 -19.33 -12.80
C GLY A 47 1.24 -20.06 -13.96
N THR A 48 2.32 -19.48 -14.48
CA THR A 48 3.09 -20.03 -15.60
C THR A 48 4.59 -20.15 -15.32
N GLN A 49 5.07 -19.53 -14.25
CA GLN A 49 6.48 -19.48 -13.88
C GLN A 49 6.75 -20.32 -12.63
N ALA A 50 7.97 -20.84 -12.51
CA ALA A 50 8.39 -21.49 -11.28
C ALA A 50 8.75 -20.42 -10.23
N PRO A 51 8.34 -20.58 -8.95
CA PRO A 51 8.71 -19.64 -7.90
C PRO A 51 10.23 -19.63 -7.68
N LEU A 52 10.76 -18.48 -7.26
CA LEU A 52 12.19 -18.28 -7.02
C LEU A 52 12.61 -18.73 -5.63
N VAL A 53 11.76 -18.57 -4.61
CA VAL A 53 12.07 -19.00 -3.24
C VAL A 53 11.79 -20.49 -3.05
N GLY A 54 10.72 -21.01 -3.67
CA GLY A 54 10.25 -22.38 -3.53
C GLY A 54 9.84 -22.69 -2.09
N ASN A 55 8.53 -22.80 -1.82
CA ASN A 55 8.02 -22.99 -0.46
C ASN A 55 7.06 -24.20 -0.40
N ALA A 56 7.43 -25.20 0.39
CA ALA A 56 6.64 -26.44 0.53
C ALA A 56 5.20 -26.18 1.04
N ASN A 57 4.98 -25.13 1.84
CA ASN A 57 3.64 -24.78 2.32
C ASN A 57 2.77 -24.22 1.19
N PHE A 58 3.36 -23.46 0.26
CA PHE A 58 2.65 -22.97 -0.93
C PHE A 58 2.31 -24.12 -1.86
N GLU A 59 3.26 -25.03 -2.10
CA GLU A 59 3.04 -26.23 -2.91
C GLU A 59 1.91 -27.10 -2.33
N ALA A 60 1.86 -27.28 -1.01
CA ALA A 60 0.88 -28.08 -0.32
C ALA A 60 -0.56 -27.55 -0.44
N VAL A 61 -0.73 -26.24 -0.64
CA VAL A 61 -2.05 -25.60 -0.85
C VAL A 61 -2.42 -25.42 -2.33
N GLY A 62 -1.56 -25.87 -3.26
CA GLY A 62 -1.80 -25.80 -4.71
C GLY A 62 -1.01 -24.71 -5.44
N LEU A 63 -0.38 -23.78 -4.72
CA LEU A 63 0.37 -22.65 -5.26
C LEU A 63 1.77 -23.09 -5.72
N THR A 64 1.81 -23.83 -6.83
CA THR A 64 3.04 -24.44 -7.38
C THR A 64 3.68 -23.64 -8.51
N ALA A 65 2.94 -22.69 -9.08
CA ALA A 65 3.41 -21.80 -10.14
C ALA A 65 2.99 -20.36 -9.84
N THR A 66 3.86 -19.42 -10.18
CA THR A 66 3.63 -17.99 -10.02
C THR A 66 3.14 -17.39 -11.33
N THR A 67 2.34 -16.33 -11.24
CA THR A 67 2.00 -15.49 -12.40
C THR A 67 3.28 -14.84 -12.93
N PHE A 68 4.10 -14.31 -12.02
CA PHE A 68 5.46 -13.85 -12.27
C PHE A 68 6.29 -13.89 -10.99
N SER A 69 7.61 -14.01 -11.16
CA SER A 69 8.58 -13.94 -10.07
C SER A 69 9.79 -13.13 -10.49
N PHE A 70 10.36 -12.36 -9.56
CA PHE A 70 11.53 -11.53 -9.83
C PHE A 70 12.38 -11.31 -8.57
N LYS A 71 13.57 -10.76 -8.79
CA LYS A 71 14.42 -10.19 -7.74
C LYS A 71 14.39 -8.68 -7.87
N ALA A 72 14.34 -7.99 -6.75
CA ALA A 72 14.50 -6.56 -6.64
C ALA A 72 15.70 -6.23 -5.74
N GLU A 73 16.20 -5.00 -5.83
CA GLU A 73 17.08 -4.45 -4.80
C GLU A 73 16.39 -4.58 -3.43
N SER A 74 17.15 -4.92 -2.39
CA SER A 74 16.61 -5.19 -1.06
C SER A 74 15.74 -4.03 -0.53
N GLY A 75 14.52 -4.34 -0.08
CA GLY A 75 13.58 -3.38 0.49
C GLY A 75 12.89 -2.44 -0.50
N THR A 76 13.12 -2.60 -1.81
CA THR A 76 12.63 -1.66 -2.84
C THR A 76 11.42 -2.17 -3.62
N VAL A 77 10.46 -2.77 -2.93
CA VAL A 77 9.23 -3.30 -3.55
C VAL A 77 8.02 -2.58 -2.98
N ARG A 78 7.14 -2.08 -3.84
CA ARG A 78 5.87 -1.45 -3.47
C ARG A 78 4.74 -2.01 -4.34
N ALA A 79 3.75 -2.64 -3.72
CA ALA A 79 2.57 -3.18 -4.38
C ALA A 79 1.37 -2.23 -4.19
N ASP A 80 0.50 -2.19 -5.20
CA ASP A 80 -0.79 -1.52 -5.16
C ASP A 80 -1.79 -2.28 -6.04
N GLU A 81 -3.04 -1.81 -6.10
CA GLU A 81 -4.14 -2.49 -6.78
C GLU A 81 -3.93 -2.79 -8.26
N LEU A 82 -3.01 -2.09 -8.94
CA LEU A 82 -2.72 -2.30 -10.35
C LEU A 82 -1.50 -3.19 -10.61
N GLY A 83 -0.62 -3.38 -9.63
CA GLY A 83 0.62 -4.14 -9.81
C GLY A 83 1.71 -3.80 -8.79
N ILE A 84 2.95 -4.08 -9.18
CA ILE A 84 4.14 -3.90 -8.32
C ILE A 84 5.15 -2.99 -9.00
N THR A 85 5.65 -2.01 -8.26
CA THR A 85 6.80 -1.17 -8.62
C THR A 85 8.03 -1.61 -7.83
N TYR A 86 9.16 -1.76 -8.51
CA TYR A 86 10.39 -2.23 -7.87
C TYR A 86 11.65 -1.76 -8.60
N ILE A 87 12.81 -1.90 -7.95
CA ILE A 87 14.11 -1.59 -8.55
C ILE A 87 14.84 -2.89 -8.88
N ASP A 88 15.31 -3.04 -10.13
CA ASP A 88 16.14 -4.20 -10.51
C ASP A 88 17.45 -4.22 -9.67
N PRO A 89 17.93 -5.40 -9.23
CA PRO A 89 19.15 -5.50 -8.44
C PRO A 89 20.35 -4.92 -9.19
N ARG A 90 21.13 -4.07 -8.52
CA ARG A 90 22.34 -3.49 -9.11
C ARG A 90 23.48 -4.50 -9.15
N THR A 91 24.26 -4.43 -10.23
CA THR A 91 25.57 -5.14 -10.33
C THR A 91 26.76 -4.22 -10.07
N ASP A 92 26.52 -2.91 -10.11
CA ASP A 92 27.47 -1.83 -9.86
C ASP A 92 26.72 -0.73 -9.11
N ASP A 93 27.17 -0.41 -7.92
CA ASP A 93 26.57 0.56 -7.00
C ASP A 93 26.45 1.97 -7.60
N SER A 94 27.31 2.29 -8.57
CA SER A 94 27.35 3.59 -9.26
C SER A 94 26.52 3.65 -10.55
N ALA A 95 25.98 2.52 -11.00
CA ALA A 95 25.17 2.49 -12.22
C ALA A 95 23.77 3.04 -11.97
N ASP A 96 23.20 3.67 -13.00
CA ASP A 96 21.79 4.10 -12.99
C ASP A 96 20.88 2.94 -12.57
N LEU A 97 19.94 3.23 -11.67
CA LEU A 97 18.90 2.32 -11.23
C LEU A 97 17.92 2.08 -12.37
N THR A 98 17.38 0.86 -12.44
CA THR A 98 16.24 0.55 -13.31
C THR A 98 15.02 0.32 -12.44
N VAL A 99 14.11 1.31 -12.42
CA VAL A 99 12.82 1.21 -11.74
C VAL A 99 11.83 0.62 -12.74
N ARG A 100 11.20 -0.50 -12.39
CA ARG A 100 10.23 -1.19 -13.25
C ARG A 100 8.86 -1.24 -12.56
N ARG A 101 7.82 -1.20 -13.38
CA ARG A 101 6.45 -1.50 -13.01
C ARG A 101 5.95 -2.71 -13.76
N THR A 102 5.43 -3.69 -13.02
CA THR A 102 4.81 -4.90 -13.58
C THR A 102 3.38 -4.98 -13.10
N LEU A 103 2.44 -5.17 -14.03
CA LEU A 103 1.03 -5.38 -13.71
C LEU A 103 0.80 -6.78 -13.17
N TRP A 104 -0.35 -6.99 -12.52
CA TRP A 104 -0.70 -8.29 -11.95
C TRP A 104 -0.71 -9.46 -12.93
N ASP A 105 -0.91 -9.21 -14.23
CA ASP A 105 -0.82 -10.25 -15.28
C ASP A 105 0.62 -10.58 -15.72
N GLY A 106 1.63 -9.98 -15.09
CA GLY A 106 3.05 -10.13 -15.39
C GLY A 106 3.57 -9.25 -16.53
N THR A 107 2.72 -8.41 -17.13
CA THR A 107 3.14 -7.47 -18.18
C THR A 107 3.92 -6.30 -17.59
N GLU A 108 5.09 -5.98 -18.17
CA GLU A 108 5.79 -4.73 -17.87
C GLU A 108 4.97 -3.55 -18.37
N ALA A 109 4.54 -2.68 -17.45
CA ALA A 109 3.84 -1.44 -17.80
C ALA A 109 4.83 -0.38 -18.31
N TRP A 110 5.94 -0.22 -17.59
CA TRP A 110 7.03 0.70 -17.92
C TRP A 110 8.32 0.33 -17.19
N SER A 111 9.42 0.89 -17.68
CA SER A 111 10.75 0.82 -17.08
C SER A 111 11.45 2.16 -17.26
N THR A 112 11.97 2.72 -16.17
CA THR A 112 12.55 4.05 -16.11
C THR A 112 13.93 3.98 -15.47
N ALA A 113 14.92 4.57 -16.15
CA ALA A 113 16.26 4.73 -15.61
C ALA A 113 16.32 5.93 -14.65
N VAL A 114 16.86 5.75 -13.46
CA VAL A 114 17.06 6.78 -12.45
C VAL A 114 18.55 6.88 -12.12
N ALA A 115 19.13 8.06 -12.32
CA ALA A 115 20.55 8.26 -12.07
C ALA A 115 20.86 8.12 -10.56
N VAL A 116 21.96 7.44 -10.24
CA VAL A 116 22.52 7.46 -8.89
C VAL A 116 23.22 8.81 -8.68
N PRO A 117 22.86 9.58 -7.63
CA PRO A 117 23.50 10.85 -7.34
C PRO A 117 25.00 10.70 -7.10
N ASP A 118 25.78 11.74 -7.43
CA ASP A 118 27.20 11.78 -7.12
C ASP A 118 27.42 11.60 -5.61
N GLY A 119 28.20 10.58 -5.23
CA GLY A 119 28.48 10.27 -3.82
C GLY A 119 27.42 9.44 -3.10
N ALA A 120 26.40 8.95 -3.81
CA ALA A 120 25.37 8.06 -3.25
C ALA A 120 25.54 6.58 -3.65
N ALA A 121 26.67 6.21 -4.26
CA ALA A 121 26.91 4.84 -4.70
C ALA A 121 26.88 3.84 -3.52
N ASP A 122 27.54 4.16 -2.42
CA ASP A 122 27.60 3.34 -1.20
C ASP A 122 26.40 3.53 -0.26
N MET A 123 25.38 4.29 -0.69
CA MET A 123 24.15 4.51 0.06
C MET A 123 23.10 3.46 -0.27
N GLN A 124 22.19 3.24 0.67
CA GLN A 124 21.06 2.35 0.45
C GLN A 124 19.98 3.11 -0.33
N VAL A 125 19.55 2.54 -1.45
CA VAL A 125 18.39 3.06 -2.18
C VAL A 125 17.11 2.65 -1.46
N GLN A 126 16.14 3.55 -1.45
CA GLN A 126 14.86 3.39 -0.76
C GLN A 126 13.72 3.82 -1.69
N LEU A 127 12.53 3.29 -1.44
CA LEU A 127 11.29 3.68 -2.09
C LEU A 127 10.26 4.18 -1.08
N SER A 128 9.62 5.30 -1.42
CA SER A 128 8.39 5.73 -0.73
C SER A 128 7.20 5.73 -1.68
N LEU A 129 5.98 5.66 -1.15
CA LEU A 129 4.73 5.65 -1.93
C LEU A 129 3.68 6.56 -1.29
N ASP A 130 3.02 7.39 -2.11
CA ASP A 130 1.72 8.01 -1.79
C ASP A 130 0.66 7.33 -2.68
N PRO A 131 -0.13 6.39 -2.13
CA PRO A 131 -1.05 5.57 -2.91
C PRO A 131 -2.25 6.35 -3.47
N ALA A 132 -2.60 7.50 -2.88
CA ALA A 132 -3.77 8.26 -3.33
C ALA A 132 -3.53 9.07 -4.60
N ILE A 133 -2.29 9.50 -4.83
CA ILE A 133 -1.89 10.19 -6.06
C ILE A 133 -1.07 9.31 -7.01
N GLY A 134 -0.76 8.07 -6.61
CA GLY A 134 0.03 7.15 -7.42
C GLY A 134 1.43 7.69 -7.70
N VAL A 135 2.11 8.19 -6.68
CA VAL A 135 3.48 8.71 -6.80
C VAL A 135 4.41 7.90 -5.93
N ILE A 136 5.56 7.49 -6.49
CA ILE A 136 6.67 6.94 -5.72
C ILE A 136 7.86 7.90 -5.71
N SER A 137 8.70 7.83 -4.67
CA SER A 137 9.99 8.51 -4.64
C SER A 137 11.12 7.50 -4.53
N VAL A 138 12.19 7.74 -5.29
CA VAL A 138 13.48 7.03 -5.21
C VAL A 138 14.48 7.96 -4.54
N TRP A 139 15.04 7.52 -3.44
CA TRP A 139 16.01 8.30 -2.65
C TRP A 139 17.07 7.40 -2.05
N PHE A 140 18.13 8.00 -1.51
CA PHE A 140 19.28 7.29 -0.98
C PHE A 140 19.51 7.67 0.47
N SER A 141 19.52 6.68 1.36
CA SER A 141 19.86 6.83 2.77
C SER A 141 21.35 6.58 3.00
N GLY A 142 21.98 7.51 3.73
CA GLY A 142 23.36 7.35 4.17
C GLY A 142 23.52 6.18 5.16
N PRO A 143 24.75 5.69 5.39
CA PRO A 143 25.03 4.63 6.36
C PRO A 143 24.83 5.05 7.83
N ASP A 144 24.46 6.30 8.08
CA ASP A 144 24.11 6.80 9.40
C ASP A 144 22.76 6.19 9.81
N ALA A 145 22.83 5.06 10.52
CA ALA A 145 21.72 4.40 11.20
C ALA A 145 20.84 5.44 11.94
N PRO A 146 19.53 5.16 12.14
CA PRO A 146 18.68 6.01 12.97
C PRO A 146 19.41 6.25 14.29
N SER A 147 19.68 7.52 14.65
CA SER A 147 20.50 7.75 15.83
C SER A 147 19.74 7.23 17.04
N GLU A 148 20.20 6.14 17.63
CA GLU A 148 19.71 5.67 18.92
C GLU A 148 20.15 6.60 20.06
N ASP A 149 21.12 7.48 19.80
CA ASP A 149 21.67 8.45 20.75
C ASP A 149 20.84 9.75 20.78
N GLY A 150 19.72 9.71 21.50
CA GLY A 150 19.31 10.77 22.46
C GLY A 150 19.02 12.21 22.01
N ALA A 151 19.16 12.59 20.73
CA ALA A 151 18.90 13.96 20.26
C ALA A 151 18.12 14.06 18.93
N ILE A 152 18.06 12.99 18.11
CA ILE A 152 17.21 12.99 16.91
C ILE A 152 15.77 12.70 17.33
N ILE A 153 14.94 13.72 17.18
CA ILE A 153 13.51 13.71 17.49
C ILE A 153 12.70 12.81 16.53
N LEU A 154 13.26 12.48 15.35
CA LEU A 154 12.58 11.75 14.27
C LEU A 154 13.08 10.30 14.13
N ARG A 155 12.77 9.44 15.11
CA ARG A 155 13.29 8.06 15.20
C ARG A 155 12.97 7.16 14.00
N ASN A 156 11.95 7.50 13.21
CA ASN A 156 11.45 6.69 12.09
C ASN A 156 11.71 7.37 10.74
N THR A 157 12.82 8.11 10.62
CA THR A 157 13.24 8.77 9.38
C THR A 157 14.74 8.60 9.19
N ASP A 158 15.17 8.61 7.93
CA ASP A 158 16.56 8.48 7.52
C ASP A 158 17.06 9.77 6.86
N ALA A 159 18.35 10.05 7.04
CA ALA A 159 18.99 11.16 6.35
C ALA A 159 19.15 10.84 4.86
N MET A 160 18.79 11.80 4.00
CA MET A 160 18.87 11.62 2.54
C MET A 160 20.16 12.23 1.98
N SER A 161 20.60 11.73 0.82
CA SER A 161 21.66 12.35 0.00
C SER A 161 21.31 13.76 -0.52
N GLY A 162 20.04 14.18 -0.40
CA GLY A 162 19.52 15.47 -0.84
C GLY A 162 18.89 15.44 -2.23
N GLN A 163 19.23 14.46 -3.08
CA GLN A 163 18.57 14.26 -4.37
C GLN A 163 17.48 13.19 -4.28
N VAL A 164 16.35 13.45 -4.93
CA VAL A 164 15.22 12.52 -5.04
C VAL A 164 14.73 12.48 -6.48
N THR A 165 14.20 11.33 -6.90
CA THR A 165 13.44 11.21 -8.15
C THR A 165 12.05 10.72 -7.85
N TRP A 166 11.03 11.50 -8.23
CA TRP A 166 9.64 11.06 -8.16
C TRP A 166 9.22 10.43 -9.48
N LEU A 167 8.42 9.38 -9.41
CA LEU A 167 7.83 8.74 -10.57
C LEU A 167 6.32 8.63 -10.39
N ASP A 168 5.61 8.96 -11.47
CA ASP A 168 4.19 8.67 -11.62
C ASP A 168 4.01 7.15 -11.85
N VAL A 169 3.23 6.49 -11.01
CA VAL A 169 3.06 5.02 -11.01
C VAL A 169 2.35 4.54 -12.28
N GLU A 170 1.45 5.34 -12.86
CA GLU A 170 0.70 4.94 -14.06
C GLU A 170 1.59 4.96 -15.32
N THR A 171 2.41 6.00 -15.46
CA THR A 171 3.11 6.30 -16.72
C THR A 171 4.62 6.09 -16.68
N GLY A 172 5.21 5.98 -15.49
CA GLY A 172 6.66 5.92 -15.30
C GLY A 172 7.37 7.25 -15.56
N ARG A 173 6.62 8.35 -15.74
CA ARG A 173 7.17 9.70 -15.91
C ARG A 173 7.94 10.07 -14.65
N ALA A 174 9.20 10.44 -14.83
CA ALA A 174 10.07 10.81 -13.72
C ALA A 174 10.43 12.30 -13.71
N VAL A 175 10.57 12.86 -12.51
CA VAL A 175 11.12 14.19 -12.23
C VAL A 175 12.14 14.05 -11.10
N SER A 176 13.36 14.54 -11.33
CA SER A 176 14.43 14.53 -10.33
C SER A 176 14.70 15.95 -9.85
N GLU A 177 14.82 16.13 -8.54
CA GLU A 177 15.10 17.42 -7.92
C GLU A 177 16.21 17.30 -6.87
N ASP A 178 16.98 18.37 -6.73
CA ASP A 178 17.87 18.59 -5.60
C ASP A 178 17.08 19.32 -4.51
N LEU A 179 16.68 18.58 -3.47
CA LEU A 179 15.89 19.10 -2.37
C LEU A 179 16.63 20.16 -1.57
N MET A 180 17.96 20.15 -1.58
CA MET A 180 18.75 21.11 -0.80
C MET A 180 18.58 22.54 -1.29
N VAL A 181 18.24 22.74 -2.57
CA VAL A 181 17.92 24.05 -3.13
C VAL A 181 16.69 24.64 -2.43
N THR A 182 15.60 23.90 -2.37
CA THR A 182 14.33 24.34 -1.75
C THR A 182 14.42 24.33 -0.23
N ALA A 183 15.12 23.35 0.37
CA ALA A 183 15.35 23.28 1.80
C ALA A 183 16.07 24.53 2.34
N SER A 184 17.03 25.07 1.58
CA SER A 184 17.77 26.28 1.96
C SER A 184 16.86 27.51 2.12
N ASP A 185 15.80 27.62 1.32
CA ASP A 185 14.80 28.69 1.43
C ASP A 185 13.98 28.58 2.74
N LEU A 186 13.92 27.37 3.32
CA LEU A 186 13.30 27.06 4.60
C LEU A 186 14.33 27.00 5.75
N ALA A 187 15.50 27.64 5.60
CA ALA A 187 16.60 27.61 6.56
C ALA A 187 17.15 26.20 6.89
N GLY A 188 16.89 25.22 6.02
CA GLY A 188 17.36 23.85 6.15
C GLY A 188 18.83 23.67 5.81
N VAL A 189 19.49 22.77 6.54
CA VAL A 189 20.87 22.32 6.28
C VAL A 189 20.94 20.83 5.93
N SER A 190 19.88 20.07 6.21
CA SER A 190 19.73 18.67 5.81
C SER A 190 18.26 18.32 5.60
N VAL A 191 18.02 17.17 4.97
CA VAL A 191 16.67 16.63 4.73
C VAL A 191 16.58 15.17 5.15
N ARG A 192 15.40 14.76 5.62
CA ARG A 192 15.12 13.39 6.09
C ARG A 192 13.79 12.89 5.55
N THR A 193 13.65 11.59 5.34
CA THR A 193 12.36 10.99 4.94
C THR A 193 12.24 9.54 5.42
N ASN A 194 11.13 8.88 5.08
CA ASN A 194 10.91 7.45 5.32
C ASN A 194 10.10 6.83 4.16
N GLU A 195 9.80 5.54 4.25
CA GLU A 195 9.05 4.82 3.22
C GLU A 195 7.59 5.25 3.03
N ASP A 196 6.97 5.85 4.05
CA ASP A 196 5.57 6.30 3.99
C ASP A 196 5.45 7.76 3.53
N PHE A 197 6.58 8.43 3.26
CA PHE A 197 6.63 9.84 2.93
C PHE A 197 7.43 10.09 1.64
N VAL A 198 6.72 10.40 0.54
CA VAL A 198 7.36 10.70 -0.75
C VAL A 198 8.06 12.07 -0.77
N GLY A 199 7.81 12.91 0.23
CA GLY A 199 8.44 14.21 0.43
C GLY A 199 9.74 14.12 1.26
N ALA A 200 10.07 15.23 1.94
CA ALA A 200 11.16 15.28 2.89
C ALA A 200 10.92 16.30 4.00
N ILE A 201 11.32 15.95 5.22
CA ILE A 201 11.38 16.87 6.35
C ILE A 201 12.67 17.67 6.23
N VAL A 202 12.55 18.99 6.35
CA VAL A 202 13.68 19.92 6.32
C VAL A 202 14.14 20.23 7.73
N MET A 203 15.43 20.05 7.96
CA MET A 203 16.05 20.19 9.27
C MET A 203 16.98 21.42 9.27
N GLU A 204 16.79 22.34 10.22
CA GLU A 204 17.71 23.47 10.49
C GLU A 204 18.97 22.99 11.20
N ASP A 205 18.84 21.97 12.03
CA ASP A 205 19.92 21.24 12.70
C ASP A 205 19.48 19.80 13.00
N ASP A 206 20.32 18.99 13.63
CA ASP A 206 20.05 17.57 13.91
C ASP A 206 18.79 17.30 14.77
N SER A 207 18.24 18.34 15.40
CA SER A 207 17.10 18.27 16.32
C SER A 207 15.94 19.21 15.97
N THR A 208 16.12 20.17 15.06
CA THR A 208 15.13 21.22 14.79
C THR A 208 14.57 21.09 13.37
N THR A 209 13.27 20.80 13.27
CA THR A 209 12.54 20.85 12.00
C THR A 209 12.22 22.30 11.63
N SER A 210 12.58 22.70 10.42
CA SER A 210 12.33 24.05 9.89
C SER A 210 11.22 24.09 8.86
N GLY A 211 10.94 22.97 8.20
CA GLY A 211 9.87 22.87 7.22
C GLY A 211 9.68 21.47 6.67
N VAL A 212 8.79 21.36 5.71
CA VAL A 212 8.45 20.12 5.03
C VAL A 212 8.32 20.38 3.54
N LEU A 213 8.91 19.51 2.75
CA LEU A 213 8.76 19.43 1.31
C LEU A 213 7.84 18.26 0.99
N HIS A 214 6.88 18.47 0.09
CA HIS A 214 5.95 17.44 -0.38
C HIS A 214 5.71 17.61 -1.86
N VAL A 215 5.21 16.54 -2.49
CA VAL A 215 4.99 16.49 -3.93
C VAL A 215 3.53 16.21 -4.23
N ASP A 216 3.00 16.85 -5.28
CA ASP A 216 1.66 16.58 -5.79
C ASP A 216 1.63 15.55 -6.92
N ALA A 217 0.43 15.19 -7.38
CA ALA A 217 0.23 14.25 -8.50
C ALA A 217 0.90 14.71 -9.82
N ASP A 218 1.12 16.01 -10.00
CA ASP A 218 1.81 16.54 -11.18
C ASP A 218 3.34 16.43 -11.06
N LEU A 219 3.84 15.85 -9.96
CA LEU A 219 5.25 15.78 -9.57
C LEU A 219 5.85 17.17 -9.29
N THR A 220 5.03 18.09 -8.79
CA THR A 220 5.46 19.44 -8.42
C THR A 220 5.84 19.48 -6.96
N LEU A 221 7.06 19.94 -6.68
CA LEU A 221 7.55 20.14 -5.32
C LEU A 221 6.93 21.41 -4.70
N ALA A 222 6.38 21.25 -3.50
CA ALA A 222 5.92 22.34 -2.64
C ALA A 222 6.67 22.30 -1.30
N GLY A 223 6.85 23.48 -0.70
CA GLY A 223 7.49 23.65 0.59
C GLY A 223 6.60 24.41 1.56
N SER A 224 6.59 24.01 2.82
CA SER A 224 5.87 24.68 3.91
C SER A 224 6.78 24.83 5.11
N ALA A 225 6.77 26.00 5.74
CA ALA A 225 7.50 26.21 6.98
C ALA A 225 6.84 25.40 8.11
N TRP A 226 7.64 24.88 9.03
CA TRP A 226 7.16 24.00 10.09
C TRP A 226 6.12 24.69 10.99
N GLY A 227 6.34 25.99 11.27
CA GLY A 227 5.40 26.80 12.05
C GLY A 227 4.05 27.05 11.38
N ASP A 228 3.94 26.86 10.06
CA ASP A 228 2.67 27.00 9.34
C ASP A 228 1.86 25.69 9.34
N LEU A 229 2.51 24.56 9.63
CA LEU A 229 1.89 23.22 9.63
C LEU A 229 1.39 22.82 11.02
N ILE A 230 2.05 23.25 12.09
CA ILE A 230 1.61 22.86 13.44
C ILE A 230 0.39 23.70 13.84
N SER A 231 -0.77 23.04 13.97
CA SER A 231 -1.99 23.65 14.51
C SER A 231 -2.06 23.69 16.04
N ALA A 232 -1.26 22.88 16.73
CA ALA A 232 -1.35 22.67 18.18
C ALA A 232 -0.46 23.65 18.97
N GLU A 233 -1.04 24.33 19.95
CA GLU A 233 -0.28 25.10 20.94
C GLU A 233 0.37 24.14 21.95
N GLY A 234 1.69 24.06 22.01
CA GLY A 234 2.40 23.20 22.95
C GLY A 234 3.85 22.90 22.55
N ASP A 235 4.55 22.13 23.37
CA ASP A 235 5.91 21.66 23.07
C ASP A 235 5.86 20.21 22.60
N PHE A 236 5.54 20.04 21.33
CA PHE A 236 5.41 18.73 20.70
C PHE A 236 6.66 18.32 19.94
N GLN A 237 6.91 17.03 19.89
CA GLN A 237 7.88 16.39 19.01
C GLN A 237 7.18 15.59 17.92
N LEU A 238 7.73 15.63 16.71
CA LEU A 238 7.29 14.80 15.60
C LEU A 238 7.74 13.34 15.84
N SER A 239 6.79 12.42 15.93
CA SER A 239 7.03 10.98 16.20
C SER A 239 6.82 10.09 14.97
N GLY A 240 6.09 10.58 13.95
CA GLY A 240 5.86 9.87 12.70
C GLY A 240 5.51 10.84 11.57
N VAL A 241 5.89 10.47 10.35
CA VAL A 241 5.60 11.22 9.13
C VAL A 241 5.15 10.27 8.03
N SER A 242 4.21 10.71 7.21
CA SER A 242 3.74 10.05 6.00
C SER A 242 3.19 11.09 5.01
N GLN A 243 2.82 10.69 3.80
CA GLN A 243 2.04 11.51 2.86
C GLN A 243 0.78 10.74 2.45
N TRP A 244 -0.32 11.46 2.34
CA TRP A 244 -1.51 10.93 1.70
C TRP A 244 -2.19 12.03 0.89
N ASN A 245 -2.48 11.73 -0.38
CA ASN A 245 -3.16 12.64 -1.30
C ASN A 245 -2.45 14.00 -1.43
N SER A 246 -1.13 13.98 -1.64
CA SER A 246 -0.26 15.18 -1.70
C SER A 246 -0.10 15.96 -0.40
N VAL A 247 -0.71 15.52 0.72
CA VAL A 247 -0.69 16.26 1.98
C VAL A 247 0.17 15.51 3.00
N PRO A 248 1.12 16.20 3.65
CA PRO A 248 1.88 15.61 4.75
C PRO A 248 0.97 15.18 5.91
N LEU A 249 1.20 13.99 6.43
CA LEU A 249 0.56 13.44 7.62
C LEU A 249 1.59 13.36 8.72
N PHE A 250 1.30 13.96 9.88
CA PHE A 250 2.21 14.00 11.03
C PHE A 250 1.58 13.32 12.23
N THR A 251 2.40 12.61 13.00
CA THR A 251 2.08 12.25 14.37
C THR A 251 2.94 13.06 15.31
N LEU A 252 2.34 13.77 16.25
CA LEU A 252 3.01 14.57 17.25
C LEU A 252 2.80 13.97 18.64
N THR A 253 3.83 14.02 19.48
CA THR A 253 3.75 13.61 20.90
C THR A 253 4.25 14.71 21.82
N ASP A 254 3.69 14.86 23.03
CA ASP A 254 4.18 15.84 23.99
C ASP A 254 5.62 15.51 24.41
N LYS A 255 6.53 16.50 24.37
CA LYS A 255 7.95 16.27 24.73
C LYS A 255 8.17 15.95 26.20
N ASN A 256 7.28 16.37 27.09
CA ASN A 256 7.49 16.30 28.53
C ASN A 256 7.21 14.92 29.10
N ASP A 257 6.18 14.25 28.60
CA ASP A 257 5.72 12.97 29.13
C ASP A 257 5.34 11.95 28.05
N GLY A 258 5.39 12.31 26.76
CA GLY A 258 4.96 11.45 25.67
C GLY A 258 3.47 11.14 25.67
N SER A 259 2.70 11.78 26.56
CA SER A 259 1.23 11.72 26.55
C SER A 259 0.70 12.63 25.45
N ASN A 260 -0.46 12.30 24.89
CA ASN A 260 -1.02 12.92 23.70
C ASN A 260 -0.31 12.52 22.40
N ASN A 261 -0.99 11.75 21.57
CA ASN A 261 -0.67 11.49 20.18
C ASN A 261 -1.64 12.30 19.31
N ILE A 262 -1.14 13.33 18.64
CA ILE A 262 -1.93 14.16 17.73
C ILE A 262 -1.61 13.72 16.30
N VAL A 263 -2.64 13.37 15.53
CA VAL A 263 -2.51 13.13 14.09
C VAL A 263 -2.97 14.37 13.34
N GLN A 264 -2.09 14.93 12.52
CA GLN A 264 -2.35 16.12 11.71
C GLN A 264 -2.23 15.82 10.23
N PHE A 265 -3.17 16.32 9.44
CA PHE A 265 -3.15 16.28 7.98
C PHE A 265 -2.93 17.69 7.44
N GLY A 266 -1.71 17.95 6.99
CA GLY A 266 -1.22 19.30 6.73
C GLY A 266 -1.29 20.13 8.00
N SER A 267 -2.05 21.24 7.94
CA SER A 267 -2.28 22.12 9.09
C SER A 267 -3.57 21.82 9.87
N ALA A 268 -4.27 20.73 9.55
CA ALA A 268 -5.52 20.36 10.22
C ALA A 268 -5.26 19.23 11.22
N GLU A 269 -5.70 19.40 12.46
CA GLU A 269 -5.76 18.32 13.44
C GLU A 269 -6.89 17.36 13.06
N LEU A 270 -6.57 16.08 12.88
CA LEU A 270 -7.55 15.03 12.61
C LEU A 270 -8.05 14.43 13.92
N LEU A 271 -7.13 13.97 14.76
CA LEU A 271 -7.43 13.22 15.99
C LEU A 271 -6.36 13.49 17.05
N THR A 272 -6.77 13.38 18.31
CA THR A 272 -5.90 13.44 19.49
C THR A 272 -6.24 12.30 20.44
N ALA A 273 -5.24 11.58 20.93
CA ALA A 273 -5.39 10.44 21.84
C ALA A 273 -4.42 10.52 23.03
N ASP A 274 -4.85 10.14 24.23
CA ASP A 274 -4.15 10.48 25.49
C ASP A 274 -2.83 9.71 25.72
N SER A 275 -2.65 8.50 25.20
CA SER A 275 -1.44 7.69 25.48
C SER A 275 -0.95 6.79 24.35
N ASP A 276 -1.86 6.10 23.66
CA ASP A 276 -1.45 5.13 22.64
C ASP A 276 -1.39 5.76 21.25
N THR A 277 -0.45 5.27 20.44
CA THR A 277 -0.23 5.77 19.09
C THR A 277 -1.46 5.50 18.22
N ILE A 278 -1.95 6.54 17.57
CA ILE A 278 -2.95 6.40 16.51
C ILE A 278 -2.25 5.79 15.29
N ARG A 279 -2.74 4.64 14.83
CA ARG A 279 -2.27 3.99 13.61
C ARG A 279 -2.99 4.61 12.44
N PHE A 280 -2.28 4.80 11.34
CA PHE A 280 -2.89 5.23 10.09
C PHE A 280 -2.44 4.31 8.96
N VAL A 281 -3.32 4.10 7.99
CA VAL A 281 -3.11 3.23 6.84
C VAL A 281 -3.53 3.98 5.56
N PRO A 282 -2.58 4.45 4.75
CA PRO A 282 -2.89 5.18 3.53
C PRO A 282 -3.40 4.22 2.44
N GLY A 283 -4.56 4.50 1.88
CA GLY A 283 -5.13 3.78 0.74
C GLY A 283 -5.28 4.67 -0.50
N PRO A 284 -5.79 4.13 -1.61
CA PRO A 284 -5.92 4.90 -2.85
C PRO A 284 -7.01 5.99 -2.78
N THR A 285 -8.07 5.78 -2.00
CA THR A 285 -9.22 6.72 -1.93
C THR A 285 -9.52 7.21 -0.52
N HIS A 286 -9.05 6.48 0.50
CA HIS A 286 -9.26 6.82 1.90
C HIS A 286 -7.97 6.61 2.70
N LEU A 287 -7.84 7.36 3.78
CA LEU A 287 -6.87 7.12 4.85
C LEU A 287 -7.61 6.52 6.04
N GLY A 288 -7.23 5.32 6.46
CA GLY A 288 -7.74 4.71 7.67
C GLY A 288 -7.00 5.20 8.90
N LEU A 289 -7.70 5.47 10.00
CA LEU A 289 -7.12 5.80 11.30
C LEU A 289 -7.69 4.84 12.34
N LYS A 290 -6.84 4.19 13.15
CA LYS A 290 -7.25 3.27 14.21
C LYS A 290 -6.60 3.65 15.53
N HIS A 291 -7.41 3.63 16.59
CA HIS A 291 -6.94 3.77 17.96
C HIS A 291 -7.75 2.85 18.86
N ASP A 292 -7.12 1.77 19.31
CA ASP A 292 -7.74 0.65 20.03
C ASP A 292 -8.97 0.13 19.28
N GLU A 293 -10.16 0.24 19.86
CA GLU A 293 -11.42 -0.23 19.27
C GLU A 293 -12.11 0.81 18.39
N ASP A 294 -11.56 2.02 18.33
CA ASP A 294 -12.10 3.12 17.54
C ASP A 294 -11.43 3.17 16.17
N LEU A 295 -12.24 3.47 15.15
CA LEU A 295 -11.81 3.51 13.76
C LEU A 295 -12.44 4.72 13.05
N TRP A 296 -11.63 5.42 12.27
CA TRP A 296 -12.05 6.54 11.44
C TRP A 296 -11.55 6.37 10.01
N LEU A 297 -12.30 6.95 9.07
CA LEU A 297 -11.89 7.12 7.69
C LEU A 297 -11.75 8.60 7.39
N VAL A 298 -10.71 8.95 6.63
CA VAL A 298 -10.55 10.28 6.04
C VAL A 298 -10.72 10.15 4.54
N ASP A 299 -11.62 10.96 3.97
CA ASP A 299 -11.85 11.01 2.52
C ASP A 299 -10.87 11.95 1.81
N GLU A 300 -10.89 11.95 0.47
CA GLU A 300 -10.01 12.79 -0.37
C GLU A 300 -10.13 14.29 -0.10
N THR A 301 -11.24 14.73 0.53
CA THR A 301 -11.46 16.14 0.91
C THR A 301 -10.87 16.48 2.27
N GLY A 302 -10.35 15.49 3.00
CA GLY A 302 -9.87 15.61 4.37
C GLY A 302 -10.99 15.49 5.41
N ALA A 303 -12.19 15.06 5.05
CA ALA A 303 -13.29 14.90 6.00
C ALA A 303 -13.11 13.61 6.79
N VAL A 304 -13.16 13.73 8.12
CA VAL A 304 -13.03 12.59 9.04
C VAL A 304 -14.41 12.06 9.42
N VAL A 305 -14.61 10.76 9.32
CA VAL A 305 -15.84 10.08 9.73
C VAL A 305 -15.50 8.87 10.60
N GLU A 306 -16.09 8.82 11.79
CA GLU A 306 -16.02 7.68 12.69
C GLU A 306 -16.86 6.51 12.13
N VAL A 307 -16.28 5.32 12.12
CA VAL A 307 -16.92 4.10 11.67
C VAL A 307 -17.64 3.45 12.86
N ASP A 308 -18.91 3.07 12.70
CA ASP A 308 -19.64 2.34 13.76
C ASP A 308 -19.18 0.89 13.82
N THR A 309 -18.17 0.64 14.66
CA THR A 309 -17.57 -0.68 14.89
C THR A 309 -18.19 -1.39 16.10
N SER A 310 -19.31 -0.89 16.66
CA SER A 310 -19.89 -1.41 17.91
C SER A 310 -20.29 -2.89 17.89
N ALA A 311 -20.41 -3.49 16.71
CA ALA A 311 -20.68 -4.91 16.52
C ALA A 311 -19.43 -5.79 16.37
N CYS A 312 -18.24 -5.21 16.19
CA CYS A 312 -16.98 -5.91 15.97
C CYS A 312 -15.95 -5.56 17.04
N GLU A 313 -15.18 -6.56 17.49
CA GLU A 313 -13.93 -6.30 18.19
C GLU A 313 -12.83 -6.09 17.14
N LEU A 314 -12.20 -4.92 17.14
CA LEU A 314 -11.08 -4.58 16.26
C LEU A 314 -9.73 -5.03 16.83
N GLY A 315 -9.71 -5.37 18.11
CA GLY A 315 -8.53 -5.79 18.84
C GLY A 315 -7.56 -4.65 19.13
N ASN A 316 -6.47 -4.99 19.82
CA ASN A 316 -5.50 -4.02 20.32
C ASN A 316 -4.73 -3.32 19.19
N ASN A 317 -4.12 -2.16 19.49
CA ASN A 317 -3.27 -1.36 18.58
C ASN A 317 -2.03 -2.07 17.97
N HIS A 318 -1.78 -3.35 18.29
CA HIS A 318 -0.72 -4.16 17.67
C HIS A 318 -1.16 -4.87 16.38
N GLN A 319 -2.46 -4.99 16.14
CA GLN A 319 -2.98 -5.48 14.86
C GLN A 319 -2.98 -4.31 13.88
N TYR A 320 -2.14 -4.40 12.85
CA TYR A 320 -1.98 -3.33 11.86
C TYR A 320 -3.16 -3.37 10.89
N PRO A 321 -3.93 -2.28 10.75
CA PRO A 321 -4.98 -2.25 9.74
C PRO A 321 -4.36 -2.26 8.34
N THR A 322 -5.07 -2.85 7.38
CA THR A 322 -4.73 -2.80 5.95
C THR A 322 -5.89 -2.17 5.19
N ILE A 323 -5.63 -1.71 3.97
CA ILE A 323 -6.65 -1.05 3.15
C ILE A 323 -6.45 -1.41 1.67
N SER A 324 -7.56 -1.68 0.98
CA SER A 324 -7.63 -1.86 -0.47
C SER A 324 -8.37 -0.68 -1.13
N ASP A 325 -8.63 -0.77 -2.43
CA ASP A 325 -9.51 0.16 -3.15
C ASP A 325 -10.97 0.19 -2.64
N THR A 326 -11.41 -0.90 -2.01
CA THR A 326 -12.82 -1.18 -1.76
C THR A 326 -13.13 -1.38 -0.29
N ALA A 327 -12.15 -1.76 0.53
CA ALA A 327 -12.36 -2.02 1.94
C ALA A 327 -11.14 -1.63 2.80
N LEU A 328 -11.43 -1.28 4.06
CA LEU A 328 -10.45 -1.24 5.13
C LEU A 328 -10.62 -2.48 6.00
N PHE A 329 -9.52 -3.09 6.39
CA PHE A 329 -9.48 -4.26 7.26
C PHE A 329 -8.80 -3.92 8.59
N ALA A 330 -9.46 -4.24 9.71
CA ALA A 330 -8.92 -4.04 11.05
C ALA A 330 -9.28 -5.24 11.91
N GLY A 331 -8.31 -6.10 12.21
CA GLY A 331 -8.56 -7.40 12.83
C GLY A 331 -9.50 -8.24 11.95
N LEU A 332 -10.67 -8.60 12.50
CA LEU A 332 -11.73 -9.34 11.78
C LEU A 332 -12.86 -8.45 11.25
N ALA A 333 -12.73 -7.13 11.37
CA ALA A 333 -13.66 -6.19 10.78
C ALA A 333 -13.26 -5.86 9.34
N ARG A 334 -14.22 -5.99 8.43
CA ARG A 334 -14.14 -5.48 7.07
C ARG A 334 -15.08 -4.29 6.94
N VAL A 335 -14.53 -3.13 6.59
CA VAL A 335 -15.27 -1.88 6.40
C VAL A 335 -15.28 -1.54 4.92
N THR A 336 -16.45 -1.60 4.29
CA THR A 336 -16.58 -1.23 2.88
C THR A 336 -16.43 0.29 2.72
N LEU A 337 -15.50 0.76 1.90
CA LEU A 337 -15.19 2.20 1.77
C LEU A 337 -16.35 3.00 1.14
N GLY A 338 -17.11 2.39 0.23
CA GLY A 338 -18.15 3.10 -0.53
C GLY A 338 -19.42 3.43 0.26
N ASP A 339 -19.79 2.63 1.26
CA ASP A 339 -21.00 2.83 2.08
C ASP A 339 -20.75 2.76 3.59
N MET A 340 -19.50 2.56 4.00
CA MET A 340 -19.04 2.42 5.38
C MET A 340 -19.73 1.29 6.15
N SER A 341 -20.27 0.29 5.43
CA SER A 341 -20.83 -0.90 6.07
C SER A 341 -19.72 -1.73 6.72
N VAL A 342 -19.99 -2.17 7.94
CA VAL A 342 -19.07 -3.00 8.72
C VAL A 342 -19.57 -4.45 8.73
N GLU A 343 -18.71 -5.37 8.29
CA GLU A 343 -18.90 -6.81 8.38
C GLU A 343 -17.91 -7.38 9.43
N CYS A 344 -18.45 -8.02 10.47
CA CYS A 344 -17.64 -8.70 11.49
C CYS A 344 -17.52 -10.20 11.15
N LEU A 345 -16.30 -10.70 11.03
CA LEU A 345 -16.05 -12.11 10.72
C LEU A 345 -15.83 -12.99 11.96
N SER A 346 -15.97 -12.46 13.18
CA SER A 346 -15.70 -13.18 14.43
C SER A 346 -16.45 -14.51 14.58
N ASP A 347 -17.66 -14.62 14.04
CA ASP A 347 -18.47 -15.84 14.09
C ASP A 347 -17.99 -16.95 13.13
N ILE A 348 -17.21 -16.59 12.10
CA ILE A 348 -16.72 -17.51 11.05
C ILE A 348 -15.20 -17.70 11.15
N ALA A 349 -14.50 -16.75 11.76
CA ALA A 349 -13.07 -16.78 11.96
C ALA A 349 -12.68 -17.97 12.87
N PRO A 350 -11.69 -18.78 12.48
CA PRO A 350 -11.23 -19.92 13.29
C PRO A 350 -10.64 -19.54 14.64
N THR A 351 -10.22 -18.28 14.81
CA THR A 351 -9.67 -17.73 16.05
C THR A 351 -9.96 -16.23 16.13
N PRO A 352 -10.24 -15.67 17.32
CA PRO A 352 -10.39 -14.21 17.50
C PRO A 352 -9.09 -13.43 17.27
N ASP A 353 -7.94 -14.11 17.33
CA ASP A 353 -6.63 -13.50 17.09
C ASP A 353 -6.29 -13.36 15.59
N ALA A 354 -7.19 -13.78 14.69
CA ALA A 354 -6.97 -13.71 13.24
C ALA A 354 -7.22 -12.29 12.70
N GLU A 355 -6.61 -12.02 11.55
CA GLU A 355 -6.64 -10.75 10.85
C GLU A 355 -6.99 -11.01 9.39
N ILE A 356 -7.80 -10.14 8.78
CA ILE A 356 -8.03 -10.18 7.33
C ILE A 356 -6.81 -9.59 6.63
N VAL A 357 -6.13 -10.40 5.83
CA VAL A 357 -4.99 -9.96 5.01
C VAL A 357 -5.47 -9.15 3.80
N GLY A 358 -6.56 -9.58 3.19
CA GLY A 358 -7.22 -8.88 2.09
C GLY A 358 -8.38 -9.67 1.50
N GLU A 359 -8.95 -9.10 0.44
CA GLU A 359 -10.12 -9.60 -0.27
C GLU A 359 -9.82 -9.84 -1.76
N PHE A 360 -10.30 -10.96 -2.28
CA PHE A 360 -10.20 -11.32 -3.69
C PHE A 360 -11.42 -10.83 -4.47
N SER A 361 -11.34 -10.78 -5.80
CA SER A 361 -12.40 -10.20 -6.65
C SER A 361 -13.74 -10.93 -6.60
N ASP A 362 -13.74 -12.21 -6.20
CA ASP A 362 -14.98 -12.97 -5.99
C ASP A 362 -15.62 -12.74 -4.61
N GLY A 363 -14.97 -11.95 -3.75
CA GLY A 363 -15.37 -11.64 -2.38
C GLY A 363 -14.84 -12.63 -1.33
N ALA A 364 -14.04 -13.62 -1.72
CA ALA A 364 -13.33 -14.47 -0.75
C ALA A 364 -12.27 -13.66 0.00
N LEU A 365 -11.98 -14.08 1.23
CA LEU A 365 -11.05 -13.38 2.12
C LEU A 365 -9.93 -14.31 2.56
N LEU A 366 -8.71 -13.79 2.63
CA LEU A 366 -7.59 -14.50 3.24
C LEU A 366 -7.41 -14.00 4.68
N LEU A 367 -7.43 -14.93 5.63
CA LEU A 367 -7.23 -14.65 7.04
C LEU A 367 -5.89 -15.24 7.49
N THR A 368 -5.20 -14.55 8.40
CA THR A 368 -3.96 -15.05 9.01
C THR A 368 -3.97 -14.83 10.51
N SER A 369 -3.25 -15.69 11.23
CA SER A 369 -2.94 -15.50 12.64
C SER A 369 -1.46 -15.80 12.84
N THR A 370 -0.65 -14.75 12.88
CA THR A 370 0.82 -14.85 12.97
C THR A 370 1.34 -14.51 14.36
N LEU A 371 0.49 -13.97 15.24
CA LEU A 371 0.90 -13.50 16.55
C LEU A 371 1.57 -14.63 17.36
N SER A 372 2.84 -14.40 17.69
CA SER A 372 3.30 -14.42 19.08
C SER A 372 2.51 -15.29 20.06
N SER A 373 1.48 -14.65 20.59
CA SER A 373 0.63 -15.10 21.68
C SER A 373 -0.67 -15.75 21.22
N ALA A 374 -0.92 -15.82 19.91
CA ALA A 374 -2.17 -16.36 19.40
C ALA A 374 -2.36 -17.82 19.85
N GLN A 375 -3.59 -18.14 20.21
CA GLN A 375 -3.95 -19.50 20.64
C GLN A 375 -3.82 -20.51 19.49
N THR A 376 -4.16 -20.06 18.29
CA THR A 376 -4.06 -20.82 17.05
C THR A 376 -3.40 -19.94 16.01
N ARG A 377 -2.34 -20.46 15.38
CA ARG A 377 -1.65 -19.80 14.25
C ARG A 377 -1.92 -20.57 12.98
N GLY A 378 -2.10 -19.85 11.88
CA GLY A 378 -2.43 -20.46 10.61
C GLY A 378 -2.85 -19.44 9.57
N THR A 379 -3.28 -19.97 8.43
CA THR A 379 -3.83 -19.22 7.30
C THR A 379 -5.15 -19.90 6.93
N TRP A 380 -6.18 -19.11 6.64
CA TRP A 380 -7.49 -19.64 6.27
C TRP A 380 -8.09 -18.87 5.10
N LEU A 381 -8.75 -19.59 4.20
CA LEU A 381 -9.56 -19.00 3.14
C LEU A 381 -11.02 -18.99 3.60
N VAL A 382 -11.61 -17.81 3.71
CA VAL A 382 -13.05 -17.65 3.95
C VAL A 382 -13.73 -17.44 2.59
N PRO A 383 -14.61 -18.35 2.16
CA PRO A 383 -15.30 -18.22 0.88
C PRO A 383 -16.21 -16.99 0.82
N ALA A 384 -16.52 -16.53 -0.40
CA ALA A 384 -17.38 -15.37 -0.64
C ALA A 384 -18.80 -15.51 -0.05
N ASP A 385 -19.32 -16.74 0.03
CA ASP A 385 -20.62 -17.02 0.64
C ASP A 385 -20.58 -17.11 2.17
N ARG A 386 -19.42 -16.82 2.77
CA ARG A 386 -19.17 -16.86 4.22
C ARG A 386 -19.45 -18.22 4.84
N SER A 387 -19.32 -19.28 4.05
CA SER A 387 -19.29 -20.66 4.54
C SER A 387 -18.05 -20.93 5.40
N GLU A 388 -17.96 -22.15 5.94
CA GLU A 388 -16.89 -22.55 6.86
C GLU A 388 -15.50 -22.24 6.29
N ALA A 389 -14.67 -21.55 7.08
CA ALA A 389 -13.31 -21.20 6.71
C ALA A 389 -12.48 -22.46 6.44
N VAL A 390 -11.74 -22.47 5.34
CA VAL A 390 -10.87 -23.59 4.94
C VAL A 390 -9.47 -23.32 5.45
N GLU A 391 -8.97 -24.19 6.31
CA GLU A 391 -7.58 -24.14 6.78
C GLU A 391 -6.60 -24.45 5.66
N LEU A 392 -5.58 -23.60 5.55
CA LEU A 392 -4.46 -23.71 4.63
C LEU A 392 -3.18 -23.94 5.44
N ASP A 393 -2.17 -24.56 4.81
CA ASP A 393 -0.84 -24.55 5.39
C ASP A 393 -0.34 -23.11 5.52
N SER A 394 0.45 -22.85 6.57
CA SER A 394 0.91 -21.51 6.91
C SER A 394 1.70 -20.88 5.76
N LEU A 395 1.17 -19.81 5.17
CA LEU A 395 1.80 -19.10 4.07
C LEU A 395 2.87 -18.09 4.52
N GLY A 396 2.99 -17.86 5.84
CA GLY A 396 3.85 -16.81 6.38
C GLY A 396 3.28 -15.41 6.17
N PRO A 397 4.11 -14.35 6.24
CA PRO A 397 3.68 -13.00 5.90
C PRO A 397 3.47 -12.91 4.39
N VAL A 398 2.25 -12.58 4.00
CA VAL A 398 1.86 -12.36 2.60
C VAL A 398 1.00 -11.12 2.51
N GLU A 399 1.01 -10.49 1.35
CA GLU A 399 0.07 -9.42 1.01
C GLU A 399 -0.96 -9.95 0.01
N VAL A 400 -2.16 -9.38 0.04
CA VAL A 400 -3.21 -9.66 -0.94
C VAL A 400 -3.53 -8.38 -1.67
N HIS A 401 -3.43 -8.43 -3.00
CA HIS A 401 -3.76 -7.33 -3.90
C HIS A 401 -4.56 -7.87 -5.06
N SER A 402 -5.79 -7.38 -5.24
CA SER A 402 -6.73 -7.96 -6.22
C SER A 402 -6.83 -9.49 -6.06
N ASP A 403 -6.66 -10.26 -7.13
CA ASP A 403 -6.66 -11.73 -7.15
C ASP A 403 -5.29 -12.36 -6.83
N HIS A 404 -4.34 -11.62 -6.26
CA HIS A 404 -2.95 -12.06 -6.12
C HIS A 404 -2.49 -12.15 -4.68
N ILE A 405 -1.80 -13.24 -4.36
CA ILE A 405 -1.08 -13.44 -3.11
C ILE A 405 0.39 -13.15 -3.39
N VAL A 406 0.94 -12.14 -2.73
CA VAL A 406 2.31 -11.68 -2.90
C VAL A 406 3.15 -12.19 -1.73
N ASN A 407 4.16 -12.99 -2.05
CA ASN A 407 5.17 -13.42 -1.11
C ASN A 407 6.48 -12.68 -1.39
N ALA A 408 6.83 -11.72 -0.54
CA ALA A 408 8.08 -10.99 -0.60
C ALA A 408 9.01 -11.46 0.52
N VAL A 409 10.23 -11.85 0.16
CA VAL A 409 11.25 -12.31 1.10
C VAL A 409 12.47 -11.42 0.98
N ASP A 410 12.67 -10.56 1.98
CA ASP A 410 13.83 -9.68 2.05
C ASP A 410 15.10 -10.44 2.43
N GLY A 411 16.10 -10.36 1.57
CA GLY A 411 17.45 -10.83 1.81
C GLY A 411 18.42 -9.66 1.91
N SER A 412 19.63 -9.93 2.42
CA SER A 412 20.69 -8.92 2.54
C SER A 412 21.18 -8.35 1.22
N GLU A 413 21.01 -9.07 0.12
CA GLU A 413 21.46 -8.66 -1.22
C GLU A 413 20.30 -8.31 -2.17
N ALA A 414 19.11 -8.86 -1.93
CA ALA A 414 17.95 -8.69 -2.81
C ALA A 414 16.68 -9.07 -2.07
N THR A 415 15.56 -8.47 -2.47
CA THR A 415 14.22 -8.96 -2.16
C THR A 415 13.78 -9.91 -3.27
N ILE A 416 13.29 -11.08 -2.89
CA ILE A 416 12.72 -12.04 -3.85
C ILE A 416 11.20 -11.95 -3.74
N VAL A 417 10.52 -11.77 -4.88
CA VAL A 417 9.08 -11.66 -4.94
C VAL A 417 8.51 -12.77 -5.80
N ASP A 418 7.58 -13.53 -5.23
CA ASP A 418 6.79 -14.56 -5.90
C ASP A 418 5.31 -14.15 -5.83
N VAL A 419 4.66 -13.97 -6.98
CA VAL A 419 3.25 -13.55 -7.07
C VAL A 419 2.41 -14.71 -7.58
N TYR A 420 1.41 -15.11 -6.79
CA TYR A 420 0.53 -16.23 -7.09
C TYR A 420 -0.89 -15.75 -7.36
N ASP A 421 -1.57 -16.36 -8.32
CA ASP A 421 -3.00 -16.18 -8.52
C ASP A 421 -3.77 -17.01 -7.48
N TYR A 422 -4.66 -16.39 -6.71
CA TYR A 422 -5.38 -17.10 -5.64
C TYR A 422 -6.27 -18.22 -6.19
N ARG A 423 -6.66 -18.19 -7.47
CA ARG A 423 -7.49 -19.23 -8.10
C ARG A 423 -6.75 -20.54 -8.30
N ASP A 424 -5.43 -20.54 -8.14
CA ASP A 424 -4.62 -21.75 -8.07
C ASP A 424 -4.70 -22.43 -6.68
N LEU A 425 -5.24 -21.75 -5.64
CA LEU A 425 -5.51 -22.36 -4.34
C LEU A 425 -6.51 -23.51 -4.49
N THR A 426 -6.13 -24.67 -3.96
CA THR A 426 -6.97 -25.88 -3.90
C THR A 426 -7.57 -26.33 -5.25
N LEU A 427 -6.79 -26.19 -6.33
CA LEU A 427 -6.94 -27.08 -7.48
C LEU A 427 -6.55 -28.51 -7.03
N PRO A 428 -7.36 -29.56 -7.30
CA PRO A 428 -6.89 -30.92 -7.11
C PRO A 428 -5.65 -31.12 -7.98
N GLN A 429 -4.49 -31.31 -7.36
CA GLN A 429 -3.29 -31.75 -8.07
C GLN A 429 -3.52 -33.20 -8.50
N GLU A 430 -3.47 -33.47 -9.80
CA GLU A 430 -3.57 -34.83 -10.35
C GLU A 430 -2.37 -35.72 -9.99
#